data_AF-A0A0F3K950-F1
#
_entry.id   AF-A0A0F3K950-F1
#
_cell.length_a   1.000
_cell.length_b   1.000
_cell.length_c   1.000
_cell.angle_alpha   90.00
_cell.angle_beta   90.00
_cell.angle_gamma   90.00
#
_symmetry.space_group_name_H-M   'P 1'
#
loop_
_entity.id
_entity.type
_entity.pdbx_description
1 polymer ?
#
loop_
_entity_poly.entity_id
_entity_poly.type
_entity_poly.pdbx_seq_one_letter_code
_entity_poly.pdbx_strand_id
1 'polypeptide(L)'
;MVIAVYAYLLLLIGAVLFFLLHIVAQWRFTRLLRTRYPGQWKTITEADTGRPNGLANWLRVRRVMRSDAPALFNDASLTRWQGWWRRAPWLAWPCWFAAMAIQWWAMKQG
;
A
#
# COMPACT_ATOMS: atom_id res chain seq x y z
N MET A 1 18.83 -28.10 6.21
CA MET A 1 19.31 -26.77 5.72
C MET A 1 18.52 -26.25 4.52
N VAL A 2 18.44 -26.97 3.40
CA VAL A 2 17.88 -26.45 2.13
C VAL A 2 16.43 -25.95 2.23
N ILE A 3 15.55 -26.66 2.96
CA ILE A 3 14.14 -26.28 3.13
C ILE A 3 14.00 -24.93 3.87
N ALA A 4 14.82 -24.68 4.89
CA ALA A 4 14.79 -23.44 5.66
C ALA A 4 15.23 -22.23 4.82
N VAL A 5 16.20 -22.42 3.92
CA VAL A 5 16.64 -21.37 2.99
C VAL A 5 15.52 -21.01 2.01
N TYR A 6 14.85 -21.99 1.41
CA TYR A 6 13.72 -21.72 0.52
C TYR A 6 12.55 -21.05 1.23
N ALA A 7 12.21 -21.48 2.44
CA ALA A 7 11.16 -20.86 3.24
C ALA A 7 11.49 -19.39 3.57
N TYR A 8 12.74 -19.10 3.95
CA TYR A 8 13.21 -17.75 4.21
C TYR A 8 13.13 -16.85 2.97
N LEU A 9 13.58 -17.34 1.81
CA LEU A 9 13.52 -16.60 0.55
C LEU A 9 12.07 -16.32 0.12
N LEU A 10 11.17 -17.30 0.26
CA LEU A 10 9.74 -17.12 -0.04
C LEU A 10 9.09 -16.06 0.84
N LEU A 11 9.45 -16.00 2.13
CA LEU A 11 8.95 -14.98 3.05
C LEU A 11 9.48 -13.58 2.69
N LEU A 12 10.75 -13.47 2.30
CA LEU A 12 11.30 -12.21 1.81
C LEU A 12 10.59 -11.75 0.53
N ILE A 13 10.41 -12.65 -0.44
CA ILE A 13 9.68 -12.34 -1.67
C ILE A 13 8.25 -11.93 -1.35
N GLY A 14 7.57 -12.65 -0.44
CA GLY A 14 6.23 -12.30 0.03
C GLY A 14 6.18 -10.88 0.62
N ALA A 15 7.12 -10.54 1.50
CA ALA A 15 7.21 -9.20 2.08
C ALA A 15 7.43 -8.11 1.00
N VAL A 16 8.31 -8.36 0.02
CA VAL A 16 8.54 -7.45 -1.11
C VAL A 16 7.28 -7.29 -1.95
N LEU A 17 6.58 -8.38 -2.26
CA LEU A 17 5.33 -8.35 -3.03
C LEU A 17 4.25 -7.56 -2.28
N PHE A 18 4.12 -7.70 -0.96
CA PHE A 18 3.18 -6.89 -0.17
C PHE A 18 3.57 -5.41 -0.14
N PHE A 19 4.86 -5.10 -0.09
CA PHE A 19 5.34 -3.72 -0.16
C PHE A 19 5.05 -3.09 -1.53
N LEU A 20 5.30 -3.83 -2.61
CA LEU A 20 4.96 -3.42 -3.97
C LEU A 20 3.44 -3.25 -4.12
N LEU A 21 2.63 -4.15 -3.56
CA LEU A 21 1.17 -4.05 -3.56
C LEU A 21 0.70 -2.76 -2.86
N HIS A 22 1.34 -2.37 -1.76
CA HIS A 22 1.04 -1.10 -1.08
C HIS A 22 1.30 0.11 -1.98
N ILE A 23 2.46 0.17 -2.65
CA ILE A 23 2.82 1.27 -3.56
C ILE A 23 1.89 1.29 -4.77
N VAL A 24 1.67 0.13 -5.40
CA VAL A 24 0.81 -0.02 -6.58
C VAL A 24 -0.63 0.36 -6.23
N ALA A 25 -1.16 -0.06 -5.08
CA ALA A 25 -2.51 0.31 -4.64
C ALA A 25 -2.66 1.83 -4.52
N GLN A 26 -1.64 2.50 -3.97
CA GLN A 26 -1.62 3.96 -3.85
C GLN A 26 -1.63 4.66 -5.22
N TRP A 27 -0.80 4.18 -6.14
CA TRP A 27 -0.72 4.70 -7.51
C TRP A 27 -2.02 4.44 -8.30
N ARG A 28 -2.57 3.22 -8.20
CA ARG A 28 -3.84 2.83 -8.85
C ARG A 28 -5.00 3.68 -8.36
N PHE A 29 -5.10 3.92 -7.06
CA PHE A 29 -6.12 4.78 -6.47
C PHE A 29 -6.04 6.20 -7.03
N THR A 30 -4.84 6.77 -7.05
CA THR A 30 -4.60 8.13 -7.56
C THR A 30 -4.94 8.24 -9.04
N ARG A 31 -4.53 7.24 -9.83
CA ARG A 31 -4.86 7.17 -11.27
C ARG A 31 -6.36 7.04 -11.51
N LEU A 32 -7.03 6.15 -10.79
CA LEU A 32 -8.50 5.98 -10.85
C LEU A 32 -9.22 7.28 -10.50
N LEU A 33 -8.87 7.91 -9.38
CA LEU A 33 -9.44 9.18 -8.93
C LEU A 33 -9.26 10.28 -9.99
N ARG A 34 -8.06 10.41 -10.56
CA ARG A 34 -7.78 11.38 -11.63
C ARG A 34 -8.59 11.11 -12.91
N THR A 35 -8.78 9.84 -13.27
CA THR A 35 -9.50 9.46 -14.51
C THR A 35 -11.02 9.51 -14.39
N ARG A 36 -11.58 9.03 -13.27
CA ARG A 36 -13.02 8.88 -13.09
C ARG A 36 -13.67 10.08 -12.40
N TYR A 37 -12.90 10.79 -11.57
CA TYR A 37 -13.41 11.92 -10.79
C TYR A 37 -12.50 13.16 -10.94
N PRO A 38 -12.31 13.67 -12.16
CA PRO A 38 -11.44 14.82 -12.41
C PRO A 38 -11.89 16.09 -11.66
N GLY A 39 -13.20 16.26 -11.43
CA GLY A 39 -13.74 17.39 -10.66
C GLY A 39 -13.31 17.38 -9.19
N GLN A 40 -13.45 16.23 -8.52
CA GLN A 40 -13.04 16.05 -7.12
C GLN A 40 -11.52 16.09 -6.97
N TRP A 41 -10.81 15.51 -7.95
CA TRP A 41 -9.36 15.65 -8.05
C TRP A 41 -8.98 17.13 -8.05
N LYS A 42 -9.56 17.92 -8.97
CA LYS A 42 -9.29 19.36 -9.09
C LYS A 42 -9.54 20.09 -7.77
N THR A 43 -10.65 19.81 -7.07
CA THR A 43 -10.92 20.37 -5.73
C THR A 43 -9.82 20.01 -4.72
N ILE A 44 -9.36 18.76 -4.65
CA ILE A 44 -8.30 18.33 -3.73
C ILE A 44 -6.94 18.94 -4.09
N THR A 45 -6.67 19.13 -5.39
CA THR A 45 -5.39 19.66 -5.89
C THR A 45 -5.31 21.18 -5.76
N GLU A 46 -6.40 21.90 -6.06
CA GLU A 46 -6.43 23.37 -6.15
C GLU A 46 -6.85 24.07 -4.85
N ALA A 47 -7.48 23.37 -3.91
CA ALA A 47 -8.03 23.99 -2.69
C ALA A 47 -7.03 24.80 -1.83
N ASP A 48 -5.72 24.58 -1.94
CA ASP A 48 -4.74 25.20 -1.04
C ASP A 48 -3.62 26.00 -1.72
N THR A 49 -3.35 25.76 -3.01
CA THR A 49 -2.14 26.27 -3.65
C THR A 49 -2.37 26.33 -5.14
N GLY A 50 -2.50 27.54 -5.71
CA GLY A 50 -2.57 27.76 -7.16
C GLY A 50 -1.33 27.32 -7.94
N ARG A 51 -0.44 26.51 -7.35
CA ARG A 51 0.72 25.90 -8.00
C ARG A 51 0.62 24.36 -7.97
N PRO A 52 0.68 23.70 -9.12
CA PRO A 52 0.66 22.25 -9.20
C PRO A 52 1.96 21.67 -8.63
N ASN A 53 1.90 21.12 -7.41
CA ASN A 53 3.04 20.45 -6.78
C ASN A 53 2.73 18.96 -6.59
N GLY A 54 3.36 18.10 -7.39
CA GLY A 54 3.04 16.66 -7.46
C GLY A 54 3.18 15.93 -6.12
N LEU A 55 4.16 16.30 -5.30
CA LEU A 55 4.45 15.66 -4.01
C LEU A 55 3.45 16.07 -2.92
N ALA A 56 3.07 17.35 -2.89
CA ALA A 56 2.03 17.86 -1.99
C ALA A 56 0.68 17.21 -2.31
N ASN A 57 0.38 17.06 -3.61
CA ASN A 57 -0.81 16.37 -4.07
C ASN A 57 -0.85 14.90 -3.62
N TRP A 58 0.29 14.23 -3.72
CA TRP A 58 0.43 12.84 -3.31
C TRP A 58 0.18 12.65 -1.80
N LEU A 59 0.69 13.55 -0.96
CA LEU A 59 0.44 13.55 0.49
C LEU A 59 -1.03 13.85 0.82
N ARG A 60 -1.69 14.75 0.09
CA ARG A 60 -3.13 15.02 0.27
C ARG A 60 -3.97 13.80 -0.08
N VAL A 61 -3.69 13.15 -1.21
CA VAL A 61 -4.40 11.92 -1.61
C VAL A 61 -4.18 10.82 -0.57
N ARG A 62 -2.97 10.71 -0.01
CA ARG A 62 -2.69 9.77 1.09
C ARG A 62 -3.50 10.06 2.35
N ARG A 63 -3.76 11.33 2.66
CA ARG A 63 -4.64 11.75 3.76
C ARG A 63 -6.09 11.37 3.46
N VAL A 64 -6.56 11.60 2.23
CA VAL A 64 -7.91 11.20 1.77
C VAL A 64 -8.11 9.69 1.77
N MET A 65 -7.10 8.90 1.39
CA MET A 65 -7.15 7.43 1.49
C MET A 65 -7.16 6.94 2.95
N ARG A 66 -6.68 7.75 3.88
CA ARG A 66 -6.70 7.42 5.31
C ARG A 66 -8.03 7.81 5.96
N SER A 67 -8.82 8.67 5.33
CA SER A 67 -10.20 8.96 5.74
C SER A 67 -11.22 8.08 4.99
N ASP A 68 -12.46 8.02 5.49
CA ASP A 68 -13.57 7.30 4.85
C ASP A 68 -14.16 8.05 3.63
N ALA A 69 -13.48 9.08 3.14
CA ALA A 69 -13.88 9.83 1.95
C ALA A 69 -14.13 8.96 0.69
N PRO A 70 -13.46 7.82 0.47
CA PRO A 70 -13.73 7.00 -0.71
C PRO A 70 -15.05 6.23 -0.66
N ALA A 71 -15.64 6.02 0.53
CA ALA A 71 -17.00 5.48 0.64
C ALA A 71 -18.04 6.43 0.02
N LEU A 72 -17.72 7.72 -0.04
CA LEU A 72 -18.57 8.76 -0.61
C LEU A 72 -18.66 8.68 -2.16
N PHE A 73 -17.70 8.02 -2.82
CA PHE A 73 -17.69 7.90 -4.29
C PHE A 73 -18.52 6.73 -4.83
N ASN A 74 -19.05 5.88 -3.94
CA ASN A 74 -19.85 4.69 -4.25
C ASN A 74 -19.23 3.77 -5.33
N ASP A 75 -17.90 3.78 -5.47
CA ASP A 75 -17.14 3.01 -6.46
C ASP A 75 -16.39 1.88 -5.75
N ALA A 76 -16.90 0.66 -5.92
CA ALA A 76 -16.34 -0.55 -5.33
C ALA A 76 -14.85 -0.77 -5.68
N SER A 77 -14.39 -0.24 -6.81
CA SER A 77 -12.98 -0.35 -7.20
C SER A 77 -12.07 0.53 -6.35
N LEU A 78 -12.49 1.77 -6.04
CA LEU A 78 -11.75 2.69 -5.16
C LEU A 78 -11.68 2.14 -3.74
N THR A 79 -12.81 1.66 -3.19
CA THR A 79 -12.87 1.05 -1.86
C THR A 79 -12.00 -0.21 -1.76
N ARG A 80 -11.98 -1.05 -2.81
CA ARG A 80 -11.11 -2.23 -2.86
C ARG A 80 -9.63 -1.85 -2.81
N TRP A 81 -9.18 -0.90 -3.63
CA TRP A 81 -7.78 -0.47 -3.65
C TRP A 81 -7.36 0.22 -2.35
N GLN A 82 -8.23 1.03 -1.74
CA GLN A 82 -8.01 1.59 -0.40
C GLN A 82 -7.88 0.48 0.66
N GLY A 83 -8.75 -0.52 0.61
CA GLY A 83 -8.70 -1.68 1.50
C GLY A 83 -7.43 -2.51 1.34
N TRP A 84 -6.94 -2.68 0.11
CA TRP A 84 -5.64 -3.30 -0.15
C TRP A 84 -4.48 -2.46 0.36
N TRP A 85 -4.51 -1.15 0.13
CA TRP A 85 -3.50 -0.22 0.65
C TRP A 85 -3.38 -0.27 2.17
N ARG A 86 -4.51 -0.38 2.89
CA ARG A 86 -4.56 -0.46 4.35
C ARG A 86 -4.13 -1.84 4.89
N ARG A 87 -4.47 -2.92 4.18
CA ARG A 87 -4.12 -4.30 4.59
C ARG A 87 -2.72 -4.74 4.19
N ALA A 88 -2.14 -4.19 3.12
CA ALA A 88 -0.83 -4.60 2.62
C ALA A 88 0.30 -4.50 3.66
N PRO A 89 0.44 -3.42 4.44
CA PRO A 89 1.42 -3.36 5.53
C PRO A 89 1.15 -4.42 6.60
N TRP A 90 -0.13 -4.67 6.89
CA TRP A 90 -0.57 -5.65 7.87
C TRP A 90 -0.25 -7.10 7.44
N LEU A 91 -0.25 -7.37 6.13
CA LEU A 91 0.14 -8.67 5.55
C LEU A 91 1.67 -8.83 5.45
N ALA A 92 2.42 -7.74 5.35
CA ALA A 92 3.88 -7.78 5.37
C ALA A 92 4.44 -8.16 6.76
N TRP A 93 3.79 -7.71 7.84
CA TRP A 93 4.16 -8.02 9.23
C TRP A 93 4.31 -9.52 9.55
N PRO A 94 3.32 -10.40 9.27
CA PRO A 94 3.45 -11.83 9.54
C PRO A 94 4.52 -12.49 8.68
N CYS A 95 4.75 -12.00 7.45
CA CYS A 95 5.84 -12.46 6.60
C CYS A 95 7.21 -12.16 7.23
N TRP A 96 7.36 -10.96 7.79
CA TRP A 96 8.58 -10.54 8.47
C TRP A 96 8.80 -11.29 9.80
N PHE A 97 7.75 -11.46 10.61
CA PHE A 97 7.82 -12.25 11.85
C PHE A 97 8.17 -13.72 11.59
N ALA A 98 7.57 -14.34 10.58
CA ALA A 98 7.90 -15.70 10.19
C ALA A 98 9.37 -15.82 9.73
N ALA A 99 9.88 -14.83 8.98
CA ALA A 99 11.27 -14.81 8.56
C ALA A 99 12.22 -14.71 9.75
N MET A 100 11.93 -13.83 10.72
CA MET A 100 12.73 -13.73 11.96
C MET A 100 12.66 -15.00 12.80
N ALA A 101 11.50 -15.65 12.90
CA ALA A 101 11.34 -16.91 13.64
C ALA A 101 12.18 -18.04 13.02
N ILE A 102 12.19 -18.16 11.68
CA ILE A 102 13.02 -19.13 10.97
C ILE A 102 14.51 -18.82 11.16
N GLN A 103 14.91 -17.54 11.07
CA GLN A 103 16.28 -17.13 11.31
C GLN A 103 16.74 -17.45 12.73
N TRP A 104 15.90 -17.18 13.74
CA TRP A 104 16.19 -17.52 15.13
C TRP A 104 16.34 -19.03 15.34
N TRP A 105 15.44 -19.82 14.74
CA TRP A 105 15.47 -21.28 14.87
C TRP A 105 16.69 -21.91 14.17
N ALA A 106 17.14 -21.33 13.06
CA ALA A 106 18.36 -21.71 12.36
C ALA A 106 19.62 -21.37 13.16
N MET A 107 19.69 -20.19 13.80
CA MET A 107 20.82 -19.81 14.66
C MET A 107 20.94 -20.69 15.91
N LYS A 108 19.83 -21.25 16.41
CA LYS A 108 19.82 -22.14 17.59
C LYS A 108 20.31 -23.57 17.30
N GLN A 109 20.42 -23.95 16.03
CA GLN A 109 20.79 -25.29 15.58
C GLN A 109 22.21 -25.39 15.02
N GLY A 110 22.91 -24.26 14.88
CA GLY A 110 24.36 -24.21 14.62
C GLY A 110 25.13 -24.04 15.91
#